data_AF-A0AAD9IAB8-F1
#
_entry.id   AF-A0AAD9IAB8-F1
#
_cell.length_a   1.000
_cell.length_b   1.000
_cell.length_c   1.000
_cell.angle_alpha   90.00
_cell.angle_beta   90.00
_cell.angle_gamma   90.00
#
_symmetry.space_group_name_H-M   'P 1'
#
loop_
_entity.id
_entity.type
_entity.pdbx_description
1 polymer ?
#
loop_
_entity_poly.entity_id
_entity_poly.type
_entity_poly.pdbx_seq_one_letter_code
_entity_poly.pdbx_strand_id
1 'polypeptide(L)'
;MASSFSHREPGPASGSGISFSAAKMRCLSPPRLRVPRGRSTVLTALLALAALTLLFWPRTSFPGPDVFGTAAFKRPQRFDFTQLSDQACHGAGAADSGAPTRHAIPPYVHYVWLPQDPGDFRLDFRFFVSAYSAHLLWRPDRILIHTDVTEAVFARAKAAGSPWTRRVLNLPGVAPHYVRRPRVTDRGVAIVHPEHQADFLRVAALLRFGGVYLDKDAVPLRPVAALLQSGFANVVGGATALAPRHLGYINNGVMMAAPNSTMMRLYERATHDFFDGRWETASILVLTDLAQRMAALPAEVLILHPLAFAPVSWEHKDQERLFLPRMASPPSSPPPLPPPTPGANGTASCGAALARLREDRTDGRREARGPRDAWELDFSGSYVLHAFDDAVGRIGGGWDRVVDVRYVLARRSNYARAVYPAVRHAVDAGLIPPEEVE
;
A
#
# COMPACT_ATOMS: atom_id res chain seq x y z
N MET A 1 52.70 15.04 36.03
CA MET A 1 52.80 14.21 37.25
C MET A 1 52.29 12.84 36.91
N ALA A 2 53.19 11.86 36.92
CA ALA A 2 52.94 10.45 36.63
C ALA A 2 52.85 9.68 37.95
N SER A 3 52.06 8.60 37.98
CA SER A 3 52.40 7.40 38.76
C SER A 3 51.61 6.19 38.28
N SER A 4 52.31 5.07 38.16
CA SER A 4 51.94 3.76 37.62
C SER A 4 51.66 2.73 38.73
N PHE A 5 51.50 1.46 38.29
CA PHE A 5 51.43 0.15 39.01
C PHE A 5 50.02 -0.35 39.37
N SER A 6 49.65 -1.64 39.29
CA SER A 6 50.20 -2.88 38.72
C SER A 6 49.23 -4.04 39.03
N HIS A 7 49.25 -5.05 38.17
CA HIS A 7 48.74 -6.44 38.22
C HIS A 7 48.03 -7.01 39.46
N ARG A 8 46.99 -7.82 39.18
CA ARG A 8 46.90 -9.23 39.62
C ARG A 8 45.91 -10.04 38.76
N GLU A 9 46.38 -11.16 38.20
CA GLU A 9 45.55 -12.33 37.84
C GLU A 9 45.28 -13.18 39.09
N PRO A 10 44.27 -14.10 39.03
CA PRO A 10 44.58 -15.50 38.71
C PRO A 10 43.53 -16.21 37.83
N GLY A 11 43.96 -17.19 37.01
CA GLY A 11 43.10 -18.28 36.49
C GLY A 11 43.09 -19.51 37.44
N PRO A 12 42.73 -20.76 37.02
CA PRO A 12 42.02 -21.20 35.80
C PRO A 12 40.90 -22.28 36.07
N ALA A 13 40.36 -22.86 34.97
CA ALA A 13 39.55 -24.10 34.84
C ALA A 13 38.05 -24.00 35.21
N SER A 14 37.06 -24.62 34.55
CA SER A 14 36.94 -25.70 33.56
C SER A 14 35.54 -25.57 32.91
N GLY A 15 35.34 -25.72 31.60
CA GLY A 15 35.01 -27.00 31.00
C GLY A 15 33.62 -27.55 31.38
N SER A 16 32.56 -27.14 30.66
CA SER A 16 31.44 -28.04 30.31
C SER A 16 30.57 -27.40 29.23
N GLY A 17 30.45 -28.09 28.09
CA GLY A 17 29.53 -27.70 27.03
C GLY A 17 28.13 -28.17 27.37
N ILE A 18 27.12 -27.33 27.11
CA ILE A 18 25.72 -27.77 27.01
C ILE A 18 25.05 -27.01 25.86
N SER A 19 24.60 -27.81 24.90
CA SER A 19 23.68 -27.52 23.80
C SER A 19 22.38 -26.87 24.29
N PHE A 20 21.97 -25.75 23.67
CA PHE A 20 20.60 -25.25 23.81
C PHE A 20 19.70 -25.83 22.71
N SER A 21 19.12 -26.98 23.06
CA SER A 21 17.98 -27.59 22.40
C SER A 21 16.72 -26.72 22.57
N ALA A 22 15.92 -26.68 21.50
CA ALA A 22 14.60 -26.09 21.44
C ALA A 22 13.70 -26.54 22.62
N ALA A 23 13.19 -25.58 23.40
CA ALA A 23 12.19 -25.81 24.41
C ALA A 23 10.79 -25.76 23.77
N LYS A 24 10.20 -26.95 23.55
CA LYS A 24 8.76 -27.15 23.38
C LYS A 24 8.03 -26.72 24.66
N MET A 25 7.18 -25.70 24.58
CA MET A 25 6.16 -25.46 25.61
C MET A 25 5.15 -26.62 25.59
N ARG A 26 5.15 -27.43 26.65
CA ARG A 26 4.05 -28.35 26.99
C ARG A 26 3.01 -27.57 27.79
N CYS A 27 1.75 -27.62 27.34
CA CYS A 27 0.60 -27.14 28.09
C CYS A 27 0.43 -27.94 29.39
N LEU A 28 0.37 -27.24 30.52
CA LEU A 28 -0.06 -27.78 31.81
C LEU A 28 -1.58 -27.92 31.81
N SER A 29 -2.09 -29.09 32.20
CA SER A 29 -3.53 -29.33 32.42
C SER A 29 -3.99 -28.68 33.74
N PRO A 30 -5.24 -28.17 33.82
CA PRO A 30 -5.76 -27.61 35.07
C PRO A 30 -6.25 -28.70 36.04
N PRO A 31 -6.35 -28.40 37.35
CA PRO A 31 -6.72 -29.38 38.37
C PRO A 31 -8.21 -29.74 38.32
N ARG A 32 -8.53 -31.00 38.62
CA ARG A 32 -9.90 -31.53 38.73
C ARG A 32 -10.55 -31.07 40.04
N LEU A 33 -11.59 -30.24 39.93
CA LEU A 33 -12.51 -29.94 41.03
C LEU A 33 -13.48 -31.11 41.26
N ARG A 34 -13.54 -31.64 42.50
CA ARG A 34 -14.58 -32.58 42.95
C ARG A 34 -15.85 -31.80 43.32
N VAL A 35 -16.99 -32.19 42.75
CA VAL A 35 -18.33 -31.63 43.08
C VAL A 35 -19.08 -32.61 43.99
N PRO A 36 -19.74 -32.16 45.09
CA PRO A 36 -20.52 -33.05 45.95
C PRO A 36 -21.88 -33.40 45.31
N ARG A 37 -22.33 -34.63 45.56
CA ARG A 37 -23.63 -35.18 45.13
C ARG A 37 -24.77 -34.53 45.92
N GLY A 38 -25.74 -33.96 45.19
CA GLY A 38 -27.01 -33.52 45.78
C GLY A 38 -27.73 -32.40 45.02
N ARG A 39 -27.98 -32.55 43.71
CA ARG A 39 -28.83 -31.61 42.93
C ARG A 39 -29.53 -32.31 41.75
N SER A 40 -30.43 -33.25 42.03
CA SER A 40 -31.24 -33.90 40.97
C SER A 40 -32.57 -33.21 40.67
N THR A 41 -32.99 -32.24 41.50
CA THR A 41 -34.29 -31.54 41.35
C THR A 41 -34.15 -30.16 40.71
N VAL A 42 -32.99 -29.49 40.85
CA VAL A 42 -32.74 -28.17 40.25
C VAL A 42 -32.43 -28.28 38.75
N LEU A 43 -31.77 -29.36 38.33
CA LEU A 43 -31.38 -29.55 36.93
C LEU A 43 -32.60 -29.86 36.03
N THR A 44 -33.56 -30.62 36.55
CA THR A 44 -34.84 -30.91 35.87
C THR A 44 -35.73 -29.68 35.76
N ALA A 45 -35.77 -28.83 36.79
CA ALA A 45 -36.50 -27.56 36.73
C ALA A 45 -35.89 -26.57 35.72
N LEU A 46 -34.56 -26.49 35.63
CA LEU A 46 -33.86 -25.64 34.66
C LEU A 46 -34.01 -26.14 33.21
N LEU A 47 -34.02 -27.46 33.00
CA LEU A 47 -34.25 -28.05 31.69
C LEU A 47 -35.70 -27.85 31.21
N ALA A 48 -36.69 -27.92 32.13
CA ALA A 48 -38.08 -27.62 31.81
C ALA A 48 -38.29 -26.13 31.45
N LEU A 49 -37.60 -25.21 32.14
CA LEU A 49 -37.65 -23.77 31.83
C LEU A 49 -36.95 -23.43 30.50
N ALA A 50 -35.86 -24.13 30.17
CA ALA A 50 -35.20 -24.03 28.87
C ALA A 50 -36.05 -24.59 27.72
N ALA A 51 -36.80 -25.67 27.96
CA ALA A 51 -37.72 -26.22 26.96
C ALA A 51 -38.95 -25.32 26.73
N LEU A 52 -39.49 -24.69 27.77
CA LEU A 52 -40.60 -23.73 27.67
C LEU A 52 -40.21 -22.41 26.98
N THR A 53 -38.98 -21.93 27.20
CA THR A 53 -38.46 -20.74 26.48
C THR A 53 -38.20 -21.01 25.01
N LEU A 54 -37.85 -22.25 24.61
CA LEU A 54 -37.74 -22.66 23.20
C LEU A 54 -39.11 -22.84 22.52
N LEU A 55 -40.16 -23.19 23.26
CA LEU A 55 -41.53 -23.37 22.73
C LEU A 55 -42.30 -22.04 22.57
N PHE A 56 -41.98 -21.02 23.36
CA PHE A 56 -42.65 -19.72 23.33
C PHE A 56 -41.76 -18.55 22.86
N TRP A 57 -40.52 -18.81 22.41
CA TRP A 57 -39.77 -17.78 21.70
C TRP A 57 -40.56 -17.43 20.42
N PRO A 58 -41.02 -16.18 20.26
CA PRO A 58 -41.77 -15.81 19.08
C PRO A 58 -40.90 -16.13 17.87
N ARG A 59 -41.45 -16.91 16.93
CA ARG A 59 -40.94 -17.08 15.56
C ARG A 59 -40.99 -15.74 14.82
N THR A 60 -40.37 -14.72 15.39
CA THR A 60 -39.86 -13.59 14.65
C THR A 60 -38.77 -14.18 13.81
N SER A 61 -38.97 -14.12 12.50
CA SER A 61 -38.06 -14.57 11.47
C SER A 61 -36.69 -13.95 11.74
N PHE A 62 -35.83 -14.66 12.46
CA PHE A 62 -34.40 -14.43 12.37
C PHE A 62 -34.08 -14.71 10.91
N PRO A 63 -33.64 -13.70 10.15
CA PRO A 63 -33.21 -13.96 8.80
C PRO A 63 -32.06 -14.97 8.91
N GLY A 64 -32.17 -16.07 8.18
CA GLY A 64 -31.16 -17.13 8.19
C GLY A 64 -29.76 -16.59 7.87
N PRO A 65 -28.71 -17.41 8.03
CA PRO A 65 -27.34 -17.02 7.68
C PRO A 65 -27.18 -16.55 6.22
N ASP A 66 -28.19 -16.71 5.37
CA ASP A 66 -28.29 -16.17 4.01
C ASP A 66 -28.58 -14.65 3.91
N VAL A 67 -28.86 -13.95 5.02
CA VAL A 67 -29.03 -12.47 4.99
C VAL A 67 -27.72 -11.71 5.16
N PHE A 68 -26.67 -12.40 5.57
CA PHE A 68 -25.31 -12.02 5.20
C PHE A 68 -24.88 -12.86 4.00
N GLY A 69 -25.73 -12.90 2.97
CA GLY A 69 -25.32 -13.32 1.65
C GLY A 69 -23.98 -12.66 1.38
N THR A 70 -22.97 -13.49 1.11
CA THR A 70 -21.69 -13.02 0.60
C THR A 70 -22.02 -12.07 -0.53
N ALA A 71 -21.96 -10.77 -0.24
CA ALA A 71 -22.25 -9.75 -1.23
C ALA A 71 -21.08 -9.86 -2.19
N ALA A 72 -21.24 -10.72 -3.19
CA ALA A 72 -20.46 -10.67 -4.40
C ALA A 72 -20.51 -9.20 -4.78
N PHE A 73 -19.37 -8.52 -4.64
CA PHE A 73 -19.22 -7.09 -4.83
C PHE A 73 -19.93 -6.75 -6.13
N LYS A 74 -21.15 -6.22 -6.07
CA LYS A 74 -21.93 -5.93 -7.28
C LYS A 74 -21.11 -4.87 -7.99
N ARG A 75 -20.57 -5.23 -9.16
CA ARG A 75 -19.81 -4.28 -9.96
C ARG A 75 -20.70 -3.04 -10.15
N PRO A 76 -20.18 -1.83 -9.90
CA PRO A 76 -20.97 -0.63 -10.12
C PRO A 76 -21.50 -0.65 -11.56
N GLN A 77 -22.77 -0.24 -11.73
CA GLN A 77 -23.42 -0.17 -13.02
C GLN A 77 -22.57 0.66 -13.98
N ARG A 78 -22.28 0.12 -15.16
CA ARG A 78 -21.55 0.82 -16.21
C ARG A 78 -22.55 1.38 -17.21
N PHE A 79 -22.40 2.65 -17.53
CA PHE A 79 -23.25 3.34 -18.51
C PHE A 79 -22.60 3.35 -19.90
N ASP A 80 -23.46 3.36 -20.93
CA ASP A 80 -23.04 3.46 -22.32
C ASP A 80 -22.83 4.91 -22.74
N PHE A 81 -21.60 5.42 -22.59
CA PHE A 81 -21.27 6.78 -23.03
C PHE A 81 -21.16 6.94 -24.55
N THR A 82 -21.24 5.87 -25.36
CA THR A 82 -21.36 6.01 -26.82
C THR A 82 -22.73 6.49 -27.26
N GLN A 83 -23.75 6.32 -26.42
CA GLN A 83 -25.09 6.85 -26.64
C GLN A 83 -25.22 8.32 -26.26
N LEU A 84 -24.24 8.90 -25.56
CA LEU A 84 -24.28 10.31 -25.19
C LEU A 84 -23.99 11.17 -26.43
N SER A 85 -24.89 12.08 -26.77
CA SER A 85 -24.75 12.98 -27.93
C SER A 85 -23.64 14.01 -27.74
N ASP A 86 -22.98 14.43 -28.84
CA ASP A 86 -22.04 15.56 -28.84
C ASP A 86 -22.70 16.88 -28.42
N GLN A 87 -24.03 16.96 -28.50
CA GLN A 87 -24.80 18.08 -27.98
C GLN A 87 -24.57 18.32 -26.48
N ALA A 88 -24.17 17.29 -25.72
CA ALA A 88 -23.81 17.43 -24.31
C ALA A 88 -22.64 18.40 -24.07
N CYS A 89 -21.85 18.70 -25.10
CA CYS A 89 -20.70 19.60 -25.04
C CYS A 89 -20.93 20.96 -25.74
N HIS A 90 -22.13 21.24 -26.27
CA HIS A 90 -22.41 22.54 -26.88
C HIS A 90 -22.43 23.65 -25.81
N GLY A 91 -21.71 24.75 -26.08
CA GLY A 91 -21.62 25.89 -25.16
C GLY A 91 -20.67 25.69 -23.97
N ALA A 92 -20.00 24.54 -23.86
CA ALA A 92 -18.93 24.33 -22.90
C ALA A 92 -17.69 25.15 -23.31
N GLY A 93 -17.66 26.43 -22.91
CA GLY A 93 -16.45 27.26 -23.00
C GLY A 93 -15.31 26.66 -22.18
N ALA A 94 -14.06 26.99 -22.53
CA ALA A 94 -12.91 26.65 -21.72
C ALA A 94 -13.11 27.25 -20.32
N ALA A 95 -13.03 26.42 -19.29
CA ALA A 95 -13.11 26.89 -17.91
C ALA A 95 -11.92 27.83 -17.64
N ASP A 96 -12.22 29.06 -17.22
CA ASP A 96 -11.24 30.06 -16.86
C ASP A 96 -10.60 29.67 -15.51
N SER A 97 -9.30 29.44 -15.50
CA SER A 97 -8.58 29.00 -14.31
C SER A 97 -8.12 30.20 -13.48
N GLY A 98 -9.00 30.70 -12.61
CA GLY A 98 -8.59 31.58 -11.51
C GLY A 98 -7.61 30.83 -10.60
N ALA A 99 -6.38 31.32 -10.47
CA ALA A 99 -5.34 30.67 -9.68
C ALA A 99 -5.40 31.14 -8.20
N PRO A 100 -5.72 30.28 -7.22
CA PRO A 100 -5.42 30.56 -5.84
C PRO A 100 -3.93 30.28 -5.57
N THR A 101 -3.41 30.87 -4.51
CA THR A 101 -2.04 30.75 -4.01
C THR A 101 -1.56 29.29 -3.97
N ARG A 102 -0.46 29.03 -4.67
CA ARG A 102 0.07 27.68 -4.91
C ARG A 102 0.82 27.14 -3.69
N HIS A 103 0.23 26.24 -2.93
CA HIS A 103 1.04 25.23 -2.27
C HIS A 103 1.57 24.30 -3.37
N ALA A 104 2.85 24.44 -3.70
CA ALA A 104 3.50 23.57 -4.67
C ALA A 104 4.06 22.34 -3.94
N ILE A 105 3.50 21.17 -4.23
CA ILE A 105 4.09 19.90 -3.83
C ILE A 105 5.27 19.64 -4.76
N PRO A 106 6.52 19.57 -4.26
CA PRO A 106 7.67 19.34 -5.12
C PRO A 106 7.59 17.95 -5.76
N PRO A 107 8.10 17.74 -6.99
CA PRO A 107 8.08 16.44 -7.64
C PRO A 107 9.20 15.51 -7.11
N TYR A 108 9.30 15.37 -5.79
CA TYR A 108 10.21 14.45 -5.13
C TYR A 108 9.46 13.17 -4.78
N VAL A 109 10.13 12.03 -4.90
CA VAL A 109 9.60 10.73 -4.48
C VAL A 109 10.42 10.22 -3.31
N HIS A 110 9.74 9.71 -2.28
CA HIS A 110 10.32 9.22 -1.04
C HIS A 110 9.98 7.76 -0.83
N TYR A 111 11.00 6.93 -0.62
CA TYR A 111 10.86 5.57 -0.12
C TYR A 111 11.56 5.44 1.23
N VAL A 112 11.02 4.62 2.11
CA VAL A 112 11.75 4.17 3.31
C VAL A 112 12.22 2.74 3.10
N TRP A 113 13.53 2.51 3.25
CA TRP A 113 14.11 1.18 3.21
C TRP A 113 15.13 0.99 4.33
N LEU A 114 14.79 0.09 5.24
CA LEU A 114 15.51 -0.13 6.49
C LEU A 114 15.95 -1.59 6.60
N PRO A 115 17.05 -2.01 5.92
CA PRO A 115 17.52 -3.40 5.90
C PRO A 115 17.71 -4.00 7.28
N GLN A 116 17.41 -5.28 7.48
CA GLN A 116 17.63 -5.92 8.79
C GLN A 116 19.11 -5.90 9.20
N ASP A 117 20.00 -6.13 8.23
CA ASP A 117 21.44 -5.95 8.36
C ASP A 117 21.86 -4.64 7.66
N PRO A 118 22.29 -3.59 8.38
CA PRO A 118 22.77 -2.35 7.77
C PRO A 118 24.01 -2.51 6.88
N GLY A 119 24.69 -3.66 6.95
CA GLY A 119 25.77 -4.05 6.05
C GLY A 119 25.31 -4.58 4.69
N ASP A 120 24.03 -4.95 4.54
CA ASP A 120 23.49 -5.56 3.31
C ASP A 120 22.27 -4.80 2.79
N PHE A 121 22.50 -3.95 1.78
CA PHE A 121 21.44 -3.19 1.12
C PHE A 121 20.96 -3.94 -0.13
N ARG A 122 19.77 -4.53 -0.06
CA ARG A 122 19.15 -5.27 -1.17
C ARG A 122 17.73 -4.78 -1.45
N LEU A 123 17.42 -4.63 -2.72
CA LEU A 123 16.08 -4.36 -3.24
C LEU A 123 15.64 -5.52 -4.14
N ASP A 124 14.34 -5.72 -4.24
CA ASP A 124 13.71 -6.80 -5.01
C ASP A 124 13.02 -6.29 -6.28
N PHE A 125 12.45 -7.22 -7.04
CA PHE A 125 11.71 -6.92 -8.26
C PHE A 125 10.53 -6.00 -8.03
N ARG A 126 9.79 -6.15 -6.92
CA ARG A 126 8.59 -5.34 -6.63
C ARG A 126 8.98 -3.89 -6.35
N PHE A 127 10.07 -3.68 -5.59
CA PHE A 127 10.65 -2.35 -5.41
C PHE A 127 11.05 -1.74 -6.75
N PHE A 128 11.70 -2.52 -7.63
CA PHE A 128 12.02 -2.07 -8.99
C PHE A 128 10.78 -1.64 -9.77
N VAL A 129 9.70 -2.43 -9.76
CA VAL A 129 8.45 -2.08 -10.44
C VAL A 129 7.89 -0.75 -9.92
N SER A 130 7.86 -0.54 -8.60
CA SER A 130 7.40 0.72 -8.01
C SER A 130 8.29 1.91 -8.44
N ALA A 131 9.60 1.82 -8.19
CA ALA A 131 10.54 2.91 -8.45
C ALA A 131 10.66 3.25 -9.94
N TYR A 132 10.67 2.22 -10.81
CA TYR A 132 10.71 2.42 -12.25
C TYR A 132 9.42 3.03 -12.78
N SER A 133 8.25 2.63 -12.25
CA SER A 133 6.98 3.24 -12.65
C SER A 133 6.91 4.71 -12.22
N ALA A 134 7.43 5.05 -11.04
CA ALA A 134 7.57 6.45 -10.62
C ALA A 134 8.49 7.24 -11.56
N HIS A 135 9.67 6.70 -11.88
CA HIS A 135 10.61 7.32 -12.81
C HIS A 135 9.98 7.56 -14.19
N LEU A 136 9.31 6.55 -14.74
CA LEU A 136 8.71 6.57 -16.07
C LEU A 136 7.54 7.56 -16.18
N LEU A 137 6.60 7.48 -15.22
CA LEU A 137 5.31 8.18 -15.31
C LEU A 137 5.31 9.55 -14.67
N TRP A 138 6.13 9.76 -13.63
CA TRP A 138 6.11 11.00 -12.84
C TRP A 138 7.30 11.88 -13.12
N ARG A 139 8.40 11.32 -13.65
CA ARG A 139 9.65 12.03 -13.95
C ARG A 139 10.09 12.94 -12.81
N PRO A 140 10.26 12.39 -11.59
CA PRO A 140 10.57 13.20 -10.42
C PRO A 140 11.96 13.83 -10.55
N ASP A 141 12.15 14.99 -9.93
CA ASP A 141 13.46 15.64 -9.84
C ASP A 141 14.44 14.80 -9.02
N ARG A 142 13.91 14.11 -8.00
CA ARG A 142 14.68 13.26 -7.07
C ARG A 142 13.84 12.08 -6.60
N ILE A 143 14.50 10.93 -6.44
CA ILE A 143 13.97 9.75 -5.75
C ILE A 143 14.88 9.51 -4.55
N LEU A 144 14.40 9.83 -3.35
CA LEU A 144 15.16 9.68 -2.11
C LEU A 144 14.79 8.36 -1.43
N ILE A 145 15.81 7.54 -1.17
CA ILE A 145 15.65 6.34 -0.34
C ILE A 145 16.16 6.67 1.07
N HIS A 146 15.21 6.83 2.00
CA HIS A 146 15.48 7.04 3.42
C HIS A 146 15.92 5.72 4.05
N THR A 147 17.19 5.64 4.41
CA THR A 147 17.82 4.40 4.88
C THR A 147 18.87 4.67 5.95
N ASP A 148 19.14 3.70 6.81
CA ASP A 148 20.16 3.81 7.86
C ASP A 148 21.48 3.12 7.50
N VAL A 149 21.65 2.72 6.23
CA VAL A 149 22.94 2.24 5.73
C VAL A 149 23.88 3.40 5.45
N THR A 150 25.19 3.15 5.59
CA THR A 150 26.21 4.16 5.28
C THR A 150 26.30 4.42 3.77
N GLU A 151 26.85 5.57 3.39
CA GLU A 151 27.10 5.92 2.00
C GLU A 151 27.99 4.87 1.30
N ALA A 152 28.97 4.29 2.01
CA ALA A 152 29.82 3.22 1.49
C ALA A 152 29.05 1.94 1.18
N VAL A 153 28.10 1.53 2.04
CA VAL A 153 27.24 0.37 1.79
C VAL A 153 26.33 0.63 0.59
N PHE A 154 25.74 1.82 0.52
CA PHE A 154 24.89 2.20 -0.61
C PHE A 154 25.66 2.24 -1.93
N ALA A 155 26.87 2.84 -1.96
CA ALA A 155 27.73 2.89 -3.13
C ALA A 155 28.13 1.47 -3.60
N ARG A 156 28.47 0.58 -2.66
CA ARG A 156 28.74 -0.83 -2.96
C ARG A 156 27.52 -1.52 -3.55
N ALA A 157 26.32 -1.32 -2.97
CA ALA A 157 25.08 -1.90 -3.49
C ALA A 157 24.73 -1.38 -4.90
N LYS A 158 25.01 -0.11 -5.18
CA LYS A 158 24.82 0.51 -6.49
C LYS A 158 25.77 -0.08 -7.55
N ALA A 159 27.00 -0.39 -7.18
CA ALA A 159 28.00 -0.96 -8.08
C ALA A 159 27.87 -2.48 -8.26
N ALA A 160 27.66 -3.21 -7.16
CA ALA A 160 27.82 -4.67 -7.09
C ALA A 160 26.66 -5.41 -6.39
N GLY A 161 25.53 -4.74 -6.13
CA GLY A 161 24.35 -5.38 -5.54
C GLY A 161 23.65 -6.37 -6.47
N SER A 162 22.53 -6.93 -6.00
CA SER A 162 21.67 -7.78 -6.82
C SER A 162 21.22 -7.06 -8.11
N PRO A 163 20.83 -7.78 -9.18
CA PRO A 163 20.35 -7.16 -10.42
C PRO A 163 19.29 -6.07 -10.17
N TRP A 164 18.27 -6.35 -9.36
CA TRP A 164 17.22 -5.39 -9.00
C TRP A 164 17.73 -4.20 -8.21
N THR A 165 18.64 -4.43 -7.25
CA THR A 165 19.27 -3.33 -6.48
C THR A 165 20.01 -2.39 -7.42
N ARG A 166 20.88 -2.93 -8.28
CA ARG A 166 21.64 -2.12 -9.23
C ARG A 166 20.72 -1.36 -10.19
N ARG A 167 19.68 -2.01 -10.71
CA ARG A 167 18.70 -1.34 -11.59
C ARG A 167 18.06 -0.14 -10.91
N VAL A 168 17.55 -0.30 -9.69
CA VAL A 168 16.92 0.79 -8.94
C VAL A 168 17.91 1.91 -8.63
N LEU A 169 19.07 1.57 -8.05
CA LEU A 169 20.03 2.58 -7.58
C LEU A 169 20.73 3.34 -8.71
N ASN A 170 20.68 2.81 -9.94
CA ASN A 170 21.19 3.47 -11.14
C ASN A 170 20.10 4.19 -11.96
N LEU A 171 18.83 4.22 -11.50
CA LEU A 171 17.83 5.09 -12.12
C LEU A 171 18.24 6.57 -11.92
N PRO A 172 18.01 7.43 -12.93
CA PRO A 172 18.26 8.87 -12.80
C PRO A 172 17.52 9.47 -11.59
N GLY A 173 18.23 10.30 -10.82
CA GLY A 173 17.67 10.99 -9.66
C GLY A 173 17.58 10.16 -8.37
N VAL A 174 17.93 8.87 -8.38
CA VAL A 174 17.95 8.04 -7.17
C VAL A 174 19.18 8.37 -6.30
N ALA A 175 18.94 8.73 -5.05
CA ALA A 175 19.97 9.03 -4.07
C ALA A 175 19.61 8.50 -2.67
N PRO A 176 20.61 8.11 -1.86
CA PRO A 176 20.37 7.78 -0.47
C PRO A 176 20.11 9.05 0.33
N HIS A 177 19.25 8.94 1.35
CA HIS A 177 19.17 9.89 2.43
C HIS A 177 19.35 9.15 3.75
N TYR A 178 20.51 9.33 4.39
CA TYR A 178 20.78 8.70 5.67
C TYR A 178 19.77 9.15 6.73
N VAL A 179 19.21 8.20 7.47
CA VAL A 179 18.32 8.45 8.61
C VAL A 179 18.75 7.60 9.80
N ARG A 180 18.56 8.13 11.00
CA ARG A 180 18.64 7.32 12.22
C ARG A 180 17.32 6.59 12.41
N ARG A 181 17.35 5.29 12.68
CA ARG A 181 16.13 4.56 13.02
C ARG A 181 15.50 5.13 14.30
N PRO A 182 14.22 5.51 14.27
CA PRO A 182 13.50 5.87 15.48
C PRO A 182 13.38 4.62 16.36
N ARG A 183 13.69 4.76 17.64
CA ARG A 183 13.65 3.65 18.62
C ARG A 183 12.68 3.90 19.76
N VAL A 184 12.35 5.17 19.98
CA VAL A 184 11.52 5.63 21.09
C VAL A 184 10.82 6.92 20.66
N THR A 185 9.60 7.14 21.12
CA THR A 185 8.89 8.42 20.97
C THR A 185 9.42 9.44 21.98
N ASP A 186 9.01 10.69 21.83
CA ASP A 186 9.35 11.77 22.78
C ASP A 186 8.78 11.51 24.19
N ARG A 187 7.74 10.66 24.28
CA ARG A 187 7.12 10.23 25.54
C ARG A 187 7.70 8.93 26.09
N GLY A 188 8.76 8.39 25.50
CA GLY A 188 9.43 7.19 25.99
C GLY A 188 8.80 5.86 25.54
N VAL A 189 7.88 5.86 24.57
CA VAL A 189 7.25 4.63 24.06
C VAL A 189 8.18 3.98 23.03
N ALA A 190 8.51 2.69 23.22
CA ALA A 190 9.43 1.97 22.34
C ALA A 190 8.84 1.73 20.93
N ILE A 191 9.66 1.96 19.89
CA ILE A 191 9.32 1.75 18.48
C ILE A 191 10.09 0.53 17.96
N VAL A 192 9.49 -0.65 18.15
CA VAL A 192 10.17 -1.94 17.97
C VAL A 192 10.17 -2.38 16.50
N HIS A 193 8.99 -2.37 15.86
CA HIS A 193 8.79 -2.92 14.52
C HIS A 193 9.39 -2.00 13.43
N PRO A 194 10.11 -2.54 12.43
CA PRO A 194 10.60 -1.77 11.27
C PRO A 194 9.50 -1.00 10.54
N GLU A 195 8.29 -1.56 10.49
CA GLU A 195 7.11 -0.95 9.89
C GLU A 195 6.72 0.32 10.65
N HIS A 196 6.72 0.28 11.99
CA HIS A 196 6.54 1.49 12.81
C HIS A 196 7.67 2.48 12.59
N GLN A 197 8.90 2.02 12.42
CA GLN A 197 10.01 2.92 12.13
C GLN A 197 9.80 3.65 10.81
N ALA A 198 9.25 2.97 9.79
CA ALA A 198 8.87 3.58 8.54
C ALA A 198 7.68 4.56 8.66
N ASP A 199 6.73 4.31 9.58
CA ASP A 199 5.63 5.24 9.88
C ASP A 199 6.14 6.61 10.36
N PHE A 200 7.17 6.65 11.20
CA PHE A 200 7.76 7.92 11.64
C PHE A 200 8.60 8.58 10.53
N LEU A 201 9.38 7.77 9.79
CA LEU A 201 10.27 8.29 8.76
C LEU A 201 9.54 8.86 7.55
N ARG A 202 8.40 8.27 7.15
CA ARG A 202 7.59 8.80 6.02
C ARG A 202 7.02 10.18 6.34
N VAL A 203 6.57 10.39 7.58
CA VAL A 203 6.03 11.67 8.04
C VAL A 203 7.15 12.70 8.13
N ALA A 204 8.30 12.33 8.70
CA ALA A 204 9.47 13.21 8.77
C ALA A 204 10.00 13.61 7.38
N ALA A 205 9.99 12.68 6.41
CA ALA A 205 10.40 12.94 5.04
C ALA A 205 9.48 13.98 4.37
N LEU A 206 8.16 13.76 4.42
CA LEU A 206 7.18 14.70 3.84
C LEU A 206 7.18 16.04 4.55
N LEU A 207 7.32 16.07 5.87
CA LEU A 207 7.43 17.32 6.63
C LEU A 207 8.65 18.14 6.17
N ARG A 208 9.81 17.50 6.00
CA ARG A 208 11.06 18.18 5.70
C ARG A 208 11.20 18.57 4.23
N PHE A 209 10.85 17.66 3.32
CA PHE A 209 11.14 17.81 1.90
C PHE A 209 9.90 18.09 1.06
N GLY A 210 8.70 17.87 1.60
CA GLY A 210 7.48 17.74 0.80
C GLY A 210 7.58 16.51 -0.11
N GLY A 211 6.82 16.51 -1.20
CA GLY A 211 6.89 15.49 -2.23
C GLY A 211 5.83 14.41 -2.10
N VAL A 212 6.13 13.23 -2.65
CA VAL A 212 5.27 12.05 -2.66
C VAL A 212 5.97 10.92 -1.93
N TYR A 213 5.38 10.43 -0.86
CA TYR A 213 5.79 9.19 -0.23
C TYR A 213 5.14 7.99 -0.91
N LEU A 214 5.91 6.92 -1.10
CA LEU A 214 5.46 5.62 -1.60
C LEU A 214 5.97 4.49 -0.71
N ASP A 215 5.06 3.62 -0.29
CA ASP A 215 5.44 2.28 0.16
C ASP A 215 6.05 1.49 -1.02
N LYS A 216 6.93 0.52 -0.71
CA LYS A 216 7.66 -0.26 -1.74
C LYS A 216 6.75 -1.03 -2.70
N ASP A 217 5.53 -1.33 -2.26
CA ASP A 217 4.49 -2.06 -2.97
C ASP A 217 3.37 -1.13 -3.50
N ALA A 218 3.59 0.19 -3.45
CA ALA A 218 2.76 1.19 -4.11
C ALA A 218 3.33 1.50 -5.51
N VAL A 219 2.58 1.13 -6.55
CA VAL A 219 3.04 1.23 -7.95
C VAL A 219 2.29 2.33 -8.70
N PRO A 220 2.98 3.38 -9.16
CA PRO A 220 2.41 4.38 -10.05
C PRO A 220 1.81 3.78 -11.32
N LEU A 221 0.56 4.15 -11.64
CA LEU A 221 -0.16 3.69 -12.83
C LEU A 221 -0.46 4.83 -13.82
N ARG A 222 -0.38 6.09 -13.39
CA ARG A 222 -0.57 7.25 -14.27
C ARG A 222 0.19 8.49 -13.77
N PRO A 223 0.33 9.54 -14.61
CA PRO A 223 0.91 10.81 -14.19
C PRO A 223 0.14 11.49 -13.05
N VAL A 224 0.86 12.08 -12.09
CA VAL A 224 0.27 12.78 -10.91
C VAL A 224 0.45 14.31 -10.94
N ALA A 225 0.96 14.88 -12.03
CA ALA A 225 1.26 16.32 -12.11
C ALA A 225 0.08 17.22 -11.71
N ALA A 226 -1.15 16.86 -12.11
CA ALA A 226 -2.36 17.59 -11.73
C ALA A 226 -2.63 17.57 -10.20
N LEU A 227 -2.25 16.49 -9.50
CA LEU A 227 -2.37 16.40 -8.05
C LEU A 227 -1.31 17.24 -7.34
N LEU A 228 -0.06 17.20 -7.84
CA LEU A 228 1.05 18.02 -7.32
C LEU A 228 0.78 19.52 -7.45
N GLN A 229 0.00 19.90 -8.47
CA GLN A 229 -0.36 21.28 -8.81
C GLN A 229 -1.80 21.64 -8.41
N SER A 230 -2.46 20.79 -7.61
CA SER A 230 -3.87 20.98 -7.21
C SER A 230 -4.11 22.20 -6.33
N GLY A 231 -3.05 22.80 -5.77
CA GLY A 231 -3.12 23.93 -4.85
C GLY A 231 -3.31 23.52 -3.39
N PHE A 232 -3.55 22.23 -3.11
CA PHE A 232 -3.64 21.72 -1.74
C PHE A 232 -2.26 21.46 -1.13
N ALA A 233 -2.11 21.79 0.16
CA ALA A 233 -0.88 21.52 0.91
C ALA A 233 -0.65 20.03 1.13
N ASN A 234 -1.71 19.20 1.16
CA ASN A 234 -1.61 17.76 1.30
C ASN A 234 -2.64 17.06 0.41
N VAL A 235 -2.23 15.98 -0.27
CA VAL A 235 -3.13 15.12 -1.04
C VAL A 235 -2.96 13.69 -0.54
N VAL A 236 -4.06 13.11 -0.06
CA VAL A 236 -4.12 11.74 0.45
C VAL A 236 -5.24 10.97 -0.23
N GLY A 237 -5.20 9.64 -0.21
CA GLY A 237 -6.26 8.80 -0.76
C GLY A 237 -6.98 8.03 0.34
N GLY A 238 -8.28 7.81 0.19
CA GLY A 238 -8.97 6.82 1.01
C GLY A 238 -8.37 5.42 0.83
N ALA A 239 -8.56 4.55 1.81
CA ALA A 239 -8.23 3.13 1.72
C ALA A 239 -9.47 2.34 1.31
N THR A 240 -9.33 1.44 0.33
CA THR A 240 -10.37 0.44 0.09
C THR A 240 -10.38 -0.54 1.25
N ALA A 241 -11.56 -0.93 1.69
CA ALA A 241 -11.77 -1.88 2.78
C ALA A 241 -12.93 -2.82 2.45
N LEU A 242 -12.84 -4.07 2.90
CA LEU A 242 -13.93 -5.04 2.80
C LEU A 242 -14.72 -5.12 4.12
N ALA A 243 -14.03 -4.97 5.25
CA ALA A 243 -14.68 -4.95 6.56
C ALA A 243 -15.29 -3.57 6.88
N PRO A 244 -16.56 -3.49 7.31
CA PRO A 244 -17.22 -2.20 7.62
C PRO A 244 -16.46 -1.32 8.62
N ARG A 245 -15.78 -1.91 9.59
CA ARG A 245 -15.01 -1.20 10.62
C ARG A 245 -13.79 -0.44 10.08
N HIS A 246 -13.33 -0.77 8.87
CA HIS A 246 -12.19 -0.12 8.22
C HIS A 246 -12.61 0.92 7.17
N LEU A 247 -13.91 1.11 6.96
CA LEU A 247 -14.43 2.09 6.00
C LEU A 247 -14.06 3.51 6.46
N GLY A 248 -13.65 4.34 5.51
CA GLY A 248 -13.27 5.73 5.76
C GLY A 248 -11.81 5.93 6.18
N TYR A 249 -11.04 4.85 6.36
CA TYR A 249 -9.59 4.97 6.60
C TYR A 249 -8.88 5.64 5.44
N ILE A 250 -7.80 6.35 5.76
CA ILE A 250 -6.90 6.97 4.79
C ILE A 250 -5.72 6.03 4.53
N ASN A 251 -5.32 5.93 3.27
CA ASN A 251 -4.14 5.20 2.85
C ASN A 251 -2.86 5.94 3.28
N ASN A 252 -1.98 5.23 3.97
CA ASN A 252 -0.71 5.75 4.46
C ASN A 252 0.50 5.36 3.60
N GLY A 253 0.30 4.52 2.58
CA GLY A 253 1.37 4.12 1.65
C GLY A 253 1.51 5.02 0.43
N VAL A 254 0.61 5.99 0.27
CA VAL A 254 0.72 7.04 -0.74
C VAL A 254 0.23 8.34 -0.12
N MET A 255 1.13 9.30 0.05
CA MET A 255 0.81 10.62 0.60
C MET A 255 1.61 11.67 -0.16
N MET A 256 0.99 12.80 -0.45
CA MET A 256 1.65 13.95 -1.07
C MET A 256 1.55 15.15 -0.14
N ALA A 257 2.63 15.91 0.02
CA ALA A 257 2.63 17.09 0.87
C ALA A 257 3.55 18.19 0.36
N ALA A 258 3.13 19.44 0.54
CA ALA A 258 4.04 20.57 0.51
C ALA A 258 4.99 20.47 1.73
N PRO A 259 6.26 20.86 1.59
CA PRO A 259 7.17 20.88 2.72
C PRO A 259 6.61 21.78 3.81
N ASN A 260 6.75 21.36 5.06
CA ASN A 260 6.28 22.11 6.22
C ASN A 260 4.78 22.50 6.13
N SER A 261 3.92 21.62 5.61
CA SER A 261 2.46 21.81 5.67
C SER A 261 1.94 21.76 7.11
N THR A 262 0.76 22.32 7.36
CA THR A 262 0.17 22.31 8.71
C THR A 262 -0.15 20.90 9.15
N MET A 263 -0.76 20.10 8.26
CA MET A 263 -1.07 18.70 8.53
C MET A 263 0.18 17.90 8.84
N MET A 264 1.28 18.03 8.08
CA MET A 264 2.50 17.25 8.35
C MET A 264 3.18 17.64 9.67
N ARG A 265 3.14 18.93 10.07
CA ARG A 265 3.63 19.34 11.41
C ARG A 265 2.82 18.70 12.53
N LEU A 266 1.49 18.76 12.41
CA LEU A 266 0.59 18.16 13.40
C LEU A 266 0.72 16.64 13.40
N TYR A 267 0.89 16.03 12.23
CA TYR A 267 1.02 14.58 12.10
C TYR A 267 2.33 14.10 12.74
N GLU A 268 3.45 14.74 12.46
CA GLU A 268 4.73 14.43 13.12
C GLU A 268 4.57 14.46 14.63
N ARG A 269 4.02 15.56 15.17
CA ARG A 269 3.85 15.70 16.61
C ARG A 269 2.91 14.63 17.19
N ALA A 270 1.78 14.40 16.51
CA ALA A 270 0.77 13.44 16.90
C ALA A 270 1.29 11.99 16.87
N THR A 271 2.19 11.64 15.95
CA THR A 271 2.82 10.30 15.97
C THR A 271 3.63 10.09 17.24
N HIS A 272 4.40 11.08 17.70
CA HIS A 272 5.13 10.99 18.97
C HIS A 272 4.19 11.01 20.20
N ASP A 273 3.15 11.85 20.15
CA ASP A 273 2.22 12.06 21.28
C ASP A 273 1.15 10.99 21.43
N PHE A 274 0.80 10.23 20.39
CA PHE A 274 -0.28 9.23 20.47
C PHE A 274 0.16 7.80 20.19
N PHE A 275 1.36 7.58 19.65
CA PHE A 275 1.83 6.21 19.45
C PHE A 275 1.89 5.45 20.78
N ASP A 276 1.27 4.28 20.76
CA ASP A 276 1.05 3.39 21.90
C ASP A 276 1.62 1.98 21.66
N GLY A 277 2.39 1.80 20.58
CA GLY A 277 2.93 0.50 20.17
C GLY A 277 1.97 -0.38 19.36
N ARG A 278 0.70 0.02 19.17
CA ARG A 278 -0.24 -0.73 18.34
C ARG A 278 -0.02 -0.47 16.85
N TRP A 279 -0.46 -1.45 16.05
CA TRP A 279 -0.15 -1.51 14.62
C TRP A 279 -0.63 -0.28 13.82
N GLU A 280 -1.84 0.19 14.12
CA GLU A 280 -2.56 1.17 13.29
C GLU A 280 -2.44 2.61 13.82
N THR A 281 -1.99 2.81 15.06
CA THR A 281 -2.14 4.09 15.77
C THR A 281 -1.47 5.25 15.05
N ALA A 282 -0.14 5.18 14.89
CA ALA A 282 0.61 6.24 14.22
C ALA A 282 0.43 6.23 12.70
N SER A 283 0.14 5.07 12.11
CA SER A 283 0.18 4.84 10.67
C SER A 283 -1.14 5.21 9.99
N ILE A 284 -2.28 4.80 10.55
CA ILE A 284 -3.59 4.88 9.91
C ILE A 284 -4.55 5.74 10.73
N LEU A 285 -4.63 5.53 12.05
CA LEU A 285 -5.66 6.17 12.88
C LEU A 285 -5.42 7.67 13.03
N VAL A 286 -4.19 8.07 13.40
CA VAL A 286 -3.82 9.50 13.49
C VAL A 286 -3.93 10.17 12.13
N LEU A 287 -3.45 9.54 11.06
CA LEU A 287 -3.57 10.06 9.70
C LEU A 287 -5.03 10.29 9.30
N THR A 288 -5.90 9.31 9.57
CA THR A 288 -7.31 9.36 9.21
C THR A 288 -8.02 10.48 9.94
N ASP A 289 -7.84 10.60 11.26
CA ASP A 289 -8.48 11.63 12.06
C ASP A 289 -8.01 13.05 11.63
N LEU A 290 -6.70 13.24 11.45
CA LEU A 290 -6.15 14.52 10.99
C LEU A 290 -6.66 14.88 9.59
N ALA A 291 -6.54 13.98 8.62
CA ALA A 291 -6.94 14.26 7.25
C ALA A 291 -8.43 14.63 7.15
N GLN A 292 -9.31 13.87 7.81
CA GLN A 292 -10.74 14.10 7.78
C GLN A 292 -11.14 15.43 8.44
N ARG A 293 -10.54 15.79 9.57
CA ARG A 293 -10.82 17.06 10.25
C ARG A 293 -10.25 18.25 9.49
N MET A 294 -9.05 18.10 8.93
CA MET A 294 -8.35 19.19 8.24
C MET A 294 -8.81 19.37 6.79
N ALA A 295 -9.56 18.43 6.22
CA ALA A 295 -10.22 18.63 4.92
C ALA A 295 -11.24 19.77 4.92
N ALA A 296 -11.72 20.19 6.09
CA ALA A 296 -12.56 21.37 6.24
C ALA A 296 -11.77 22.70 6.13
N LEU A 297 -10.44 22.65 6.25
CA LEU A 297 -9.59 23.83 6.13
C LEU A 297 -9.31 24.13 4.64
N PRO A 298 -9.46 25.39 4.19
CA PRO A 298 -9.21 25.75 2.80
C PRO A 298 -7.81 25.34 2.33
N ALA A 299 -7.75 24.61 1.22
CA ALA A 299 -6.51 24.19 0.56
C ALA A 299 -5.50 23.41 1.45
N GLU A 300 -5.90 22.88 2.61
CA GLU A 300 -4.97 22.15 3.48
C GLU A 300 -4.92 20.66 3.11
N VAL A 301 -6.06 19.98 3.00
CA VAL A 301 -6.12 18.54 2.68
C VAL A 301 -7.12 18.26 1.56
N LEU A 302 -6.64 17.63 0.49
CA LEU A 302 -7.47 16.99 -0.53
C LEU A 302 -7.51 15.48 -0.28
N ILE A 303 -8.69 14.96 0.03
CA ILE A 303 -8.92 13.52 0.17
C ILE A 303 -9.48 12.97 -1.14
N LEU A 304 -8.72 12.10 -1.79
CA LEU A 304 -9.13 11.42 -3.01
C LEU A 304 -9.97 10.17 -2.69
N HIS A 305 -10.84 9.81 -3.63
CA HIS A 305 -11.59 8.56 -3.58
C HIS A 305 -10.65 7.35 -3.40
N PRO A 306 -11.04 6.29 -2.66
CA PRO A 306 -10.14 5.17 -2.37
C PRO A 306 -9.46 4.54 -3.59
N LEU A 307 -10.19 4.43 -4.70
CA LEU A 307 -9.68 3.90 -5.97
C LEU A 307 -8.49 4.69 -6.57
N ALA A 308 -8.24 5.92 -6.11
CA ALA A 308 -7.16 6.75 -6.63
C ALA A 308 -5.77 6.22 -6.21
N PHE A 309 -5.57 5.86 -4.94
CA PHE A 309 -4.26 5.40 -4.43
C PHE A 309 -4.26 3.96 -3.90
N ALA A 310 -5.39 3.45 -3.44
CA ALA A 310 -5.52 2.10 -2.90
C ALA A 310 -6.79 1.42 -3.47
N PRO A 311 -6.78 1.04 -4.76
CA PRO A 311 -7.95 0.44 -5.43
C PRO A 311 -8.30 -0.98 -4.96
N VAL A 312 -7.48 -1.56 -4.09
CA VAL A 312 -7.72 -2.82 -3.38
C VAL A 312 -7.45 -2.62 -1.89
N SER A 313 -7.99 -3.48 -1.04
CA SER A 313 -7.66 -3.50 0.40
C SER A 313 -6.48 -4.41 0.72
N TRP A 314 -5.91 -4.24 1.91
CA TRP A 314 -4.90 -5.14 2.48
C TRP A 314 -5.50 -6.47 2.95
N GLU A 315 -6.82 -6.63 2.90
CA GLU A 315 -7.47 -7.84 3.38
C GLU A 315 -7.20 -9.00 2.41
N HIS A 316 -6.99 -10.21 2.96
CA HIS A 316 -6.54 -11.39 2.22
C HIS A 316 -7.32 -11.63 0.92
N LYS A 317 -8.66 -11.50 0.94
CA LYS A 317 -9.52 -11.72 -0.24
C LYS A 317 -9.20 -10.77 -1.39
N ASP A 318 -8.83 -9.53 -1.09
CA ASP A 318 -8.46 -8.55 -2.12
C ASP A 318 -7.05 -8.80 -2.65
N GLN A 319 -6.11 -9.20 -1.79
CA GLN A 319 -4.80 -9.66 -2.24
C GLN A 319 -4.90 -10.91 -3.12
N GLU A 320 -5.77 -11.88 -2.78
CA GLU A 320 -6.10 -13.01 -3.65
C GLU A 320 -6.66 -12.54 -5.00
N ARG A 321 -7.63 -11.63 -4.98
CA ARG A 321 -8.21 -11.05 -6.21
C ARG A 321 -7.17 -10.32 -7.05
N LEU A 322 -6.16 -9.72 -6.43
CA LEU A 322 -5.11 -8.97 -7.10
C LEU A 322 -4.03 -9.90 -7.69
N PHE A 323 -3.50 -10.83 -6.90
CA PHE A 323 -2.30 -11.59 -7.23
C PHE A 323 -2.56 -12.99 -7.80
N LEU A 324 -3.71 -13.62 -7.54
CA LEU A 324 -3.95 -14.99 -8.00
C LEU A 324 -4.01 -15.08 -9.54
N PRO A 325 -3.11 -15.84 -10.20
CA PRO A 325 -3.17 -16.03 -11.64
C PRO A 325 -4.40 -16.82 -12.10
N ARG A 326 -4.96 -16.45 -13.25
CA ARG A 326 -6.04 -17.16 -13.94
C ARG A 326 -5.45 -18.06 -15.02
N MET A 327 -5.07 -19.27 -14.62
CA MET A 327 -4.40 -20.23 -15.52
C MET A 327 -5.30 -20.79 -16.62
N ALA A 328 -6.62 -20.81 -16.40
CA ALA A 328 -7.62 -21.30 -17.35
C ALA A 328 -8.07 -20.24 -18.38
N SER A 329 -7.73 -18.97 -18.19
CA SER A 329 -8.05 -17.88 -19.12
C SER A 329 -6.86 -17.59 -20.03
N PRO A 330 -7.09 -17.27 -21.32
CA PRO A 330 -6.02 -16.78 -22.18
C PRO A 330 -5.42 -15.49 -21.60
N PRO A 331 -4.12 -15.21 -21.85
CA PRO A 331 -3.51 -13.97 -21.38
C PRO A 331 -4.28 -12.78 -21.92
N SER A 332 -4.72 -11.88 -21.03
CA SER A 332 -5.46 -10.70 -21.45
C SER A 332 -4.58 -9.79 -22.31
N SER A 333 -5.21 -9.07 -23.24
CA SER A 333 -4.52 -8.06 -24.05
C SER A 333 -3.96 -6.95 -23.14
N PRO A 334 -2.74 -6.45 -23.41
CA PRO A 334 -2.09 -5.48 -22.54
C PRO A 334 -2.87 -4.15 -22.46
N PRO A 335 -2.91 -3.49 -21.30
CA PRO A 335 -3.27 -2.08 -21.28
C PRO A 335 -2.16 -1.26 -21.96
N PRO A 336 -2.50 -0.21 -22.74
CA PRO A 336 -1.48 0.69 -23.27
C PRO A 336 -0.83 1.46 -22.11
N LEU A 337 0.41 1.92 -22.32
CA LEU A 337 0.97 2.96 -21.46
C LEU A 337 0.04 4.19 -21.53
N PRO A 338 -0.27 4.83 -20.40
CA PRO A 338 -0.98 6.10 -20.45
C PRO A 338 -0.16 7.09 -21.28
N PRO A 339 -0.79 7.92 -22.12
CA PRO A 339 -0.07 8.91 -22.90
C PRO A 339 0.72 9.84 -21.96
N PRO A 340 1.88 10.37 -22.41
CA PRO A 340 2.58 11.40 -21.66
C PRO A 340 1.61 12.54 -21.37
N THR A 341 1.73 13.13 -20.18
CA THR A 341 0.82 14.19 -19.73
C THR A 341 0.77 15.29 -20.79
N PRO A 342 -0.42 15.69 -21.28
CA PRO A 342 -0.54 16.99 -21.94
C PRO A 342 0.07 18.01 -20.99
N GLY A 343 0.87 18.95 -21.52
CA GLY A 343 1.48 20.00 -20.71
C GLY A 343 0.45 20.61 -19.75
N ALA A 344 0.92 20.96 -18.56
CA ALA A 344 0.19 21.31 -17.33
C ALA A 344 -0.92 22.39 -17.44
N ASN A 345 -1.28 22.85 -18.63
CA ASN A 345 -2.25 23.92 -18.89
C ASN A 345 -3.48 23.47 -19.70
N GLY A 346 -3.60 22.19 -20.09
CA GLY A 346 -4.76 21.72 -20.83
C GLY A 346 -5.82 21.09 -19.93
N THR A 347 -6.84 21.84 -19.49
CA THR A 347 -8.10 21.20 -19.08
C THR A 347 -8.63 20.42 -20.28
N ALA A 348 -8.87 19.12 -20.13
CA ALA A 348 -9.49 18.32 -21.19
C ALA A 348 -10.83 18.98 -21.56
N SER A 349 -10.99 19.38 -22.82
CA SER A 349 -12.28 19.93 -23.29
C SER A 349 -13.39 18.90 -23.09
N CYS A 350 -14.64 19.36 -23.00
CA CYS A 350 -15.78 18.44 -22.90
C CYS A 350 -15.75 17.40 -24.04
N GLY A 351 -15.46 17.84 -25.27
CA GLY A 351 -15.33 16.95 -26.43
C GLY A 351 -14.20 15.92 -26.26
N ALA A 352 -13.03 16.31 -25.74
CA ALA A 352 -11.93 15.39 -25.48
C ALA A 352 -12.26 14.38 -24.37
N ALA A 353 -12.95 14.82 -23.31
CA ALA A 353 -13.42 13.94 -22.25
C ALA A 353 -14.45 12.92 -22.76
N LEU A 354 -15.40 13.37 -23.58
CA LEU A 354 -16.40 12.50 -24.21
C LEU A 354 -15.77 11.52 -25.20
N ALA A 355 -14.83 11.99 -26.04
CA ALA A 355 -14.05 11.14 -26.93
C ALA A 355 -13.30 10.06 -26.13
N ARG A 356 -12.66 10.41 -25.01
CA ARG A 356 -11.97 9.44 -24.14
C ARG A 356 -12.92 8.40 -23.54
N LEU A 357 -14.09 8.83 -23.05
CA LEU A 357 -15.13 7.91 -22.52
C LEU A 357 -15.68 6.97 -23.61
N ARG A 358 -15.75 7.45 -24.85
CA ARG A 358 -16.12 6.64 -26.01
C ARG A 358 -15.01 5.71 -26.45
N GLU A 359 -13.76 6.16 -26.57
CA GLU A 359 -12.58 5.34 -26.90
C GLU A 359 -12.33 4.24 -25.88
N ASP A 360 -12.53 4.54 -24.59
CA ASP A 360 -12.55 3.53 -23.53
C ASP A 360 -13.61 2.43 -23.80
N ARG A 361 -14.46 2.57 -24.82
CA ARG A 361 -15.40 1.58 -25.34
C ARG A 361 -15.20 1.20 -26.83
N THR A 362 -14.96 2.14 -27.75
CA THR A 362 -14.92 1.96 -29.22
C THR A 362 -13.55 1.59 -29.77
N ASP A 363 -12.49 1.68 -28.97
CA ASP A 363 -11.23 1.03 -29.32
C ASP A 363 -11.56 -0.45 -29.51
N GLY A 364 -11.53 -0.95 -30.76
CA GLY A 364 -11.92 -2.31 -31.17
C GLY A 364 -11.23 -3.45 -30.42
N ARG A 365 -10.36 -3.10 -29.47
CA ARG A 365 -9.77 -3.93 -28.40
C ARG A 365 -10.73 -4.30 -27.27
N ARG A 366 -11.93 -3.69 -27.15
CA ARG A 366 -12.91 -4.00 -26.09
C ARG A 366 -14.08 -4.88 -26.56
N GLU A 367 -14.52 -4.73 -27.81
CA GLU A 367 -15.50 -5.64 -28.43
C GLU A 367 -14.89 -7.01 -28.77
N ALA A 368 -13.60 -7.07 -29.12
CA ALA A 368 -12.86 -8.33 -29.27
C ALA A 368 -12.53 -9.04 -27.94
N ARG A 369 -12.70 -8.37 -26.78
CA ARG A 369 -12.37 -8.92 -25.44
C ARG A 369 -13.51 -9.68 -24.77
N GLY A 370 -14.67 -9.80 -25.40
CA GLY A 370 -15.87 -10.29 -24.72
C GLY A 370 -16.21 -9.43 -23.47
N PRO A 371 -17.19 -9.83 -22.65
CA PRO A 371 -17.39 -9.22 -21.35
C PRO A 371 -16.07 -9.31 -20.56
N ARG A 372 -15.61 -8.24 -19.90
CA ARG A 372 -14.49 -8.37 -18.93
C ARG A 372 -14.83 -9.53 -18.01
N ASP A 373 -14.02 -10.59 -18.03
CA ASP A 373 -14.20 -11.71 -17.14
C ASP A 373 -14.45 -11.19 -15.72
N ALA A 374 -15.34 -11.84 -14.98
CA ALA A 374 -15.81 -11.37 -13.67
C ALA A 374 -14.68 -11.09 -12.65
N TRP A 375 -13.47 -11.57 -12.90
CA TRP A 375 -12.29 -11.39 -12.06
C TRP A 375 -11.46 -10.13 -12.35
N GLU A 376 -11.59 -9.51 -13.54
CA GLU A 376 -10.77 -8.36 -13.92
C GLU A 376 -11.12 -7.09 -13.12
N LEU A 377 -10.11 -6.43 -12.56
CA LEU A 377 -10.23 -5.13 -11.90
C LEU A 377 -10.05 -3.97 -12.89
N ASP A 378 -10.63 -2.82 -12.55
CA ASP A 378 -10.54 -1.59 -13.34
C ASP A 378 -9.68 -0.56 -12.64
N PHE A 379 -8.50 -0.31 -13.21
CA PHE A 379 -7.54 0.66 -12.70
C PHE A 379 -7.55 1.99 -13.47
N SER A 380 -8.51 2.21 -14.37
CA SER A 380 -8.60 3.43 -15.19
C SER A 380 -8.71 4.72 -14.36
N GLY A 381 -9.29 4.63 -13.17
CA GLY A 381 -9.38 5.73 -12.20
C GLY A 381 -8.17 5.84 -11.26
N SER A 382 -7.25 4.89 -11.26
CA SER A 382 -6.19 4.77 -10.27
C SER A 382 -4.93 5.54 -10.68
N TYR A 383 -4.42 6.37 -9.77
CA TYR A 383 -3.10 6.98 -9.91
C TYR A 383 -1.98 6.06 -9.45
N VAL A 384 -2.23 5.35 -8.36
CA VAL A 384 -1.32 4.39 -7.75
C VAL A 384 -2.10 3.12 -7.43
N LEU A 385 -1.44 1.98 -7.60
CA LEU A 385 -1.85 0.70 -7.04
C LEU A 385 -1.01 0.45 -5.78
N HIS A 386 -1.54 0.79 -4.61
CA HIS A 386 -1.04 0.20 -3.37
C HIS A 386 -1.46 -1.28 -3.34
N ALA A 387 -0.49 -2.17 -3.56
CA ALA A 387 -0.77 -3.57 -3.87
C ALA A 387 -1.03 -4.43 -2.63
N PHE A 388 -0.38 -4.12 -1.49
CA PHE A 388 -0.38 -4.94 -0.26
C PHE A 388 0.09 -6.37 -0.54
N ASP A 389 1.36 -6.66 -0.27
CA ASP A 389 1.97 -7.94 -0.66
C ASP A 389 2.20 -8.95 0.50
N ASP A 390 1.71 -8.66 1.71
CA ASP A 390 1.98 -9.47 2.92
C ASP A 390 1.31 -10.85 2.92
N ALA A 391 0.22 -11.04 2.17
CA ALA A 391 -0.46 -12.32 2.07
C ALA A 391 -0.03 -13.16 0.87
N VAL A 392 0.81 -12.66 -0.05
CA VAL A 392 1.17 -13.37 -1.30
C VAL A 392 1.65 -14.80 -1.04
N GLY A 393 2.50 -15.00 -0.03
CA GLY A 393 3.02 -16.33 0.34
C GLY A 393 1.97 -17.32 0.88
N ARG A 394 0.79 -16.83 1.26
CA ARG A 394 -0.35 -17.59 1.81
C ARG A 394 -1.46 -17.84 0.78
N ILE A 395 -1.45 -17.14 -0.35
CA ILE A 395 -2.45 -17.30 -1.41
C ILE A 395 -2.36 -18.72 -2.00
N GLY A 396 -3.49 -19.44 -1.98
CA GLY A 396 -3.62 -20.78 -2.57
C GLY A 396 -3.70 -20.77 -4.10
N GLY A 397 -4.09 -21.89 -4.71
CA GLY A 397 -4.48 -21.93 -6.13
C GLY A 397 -3.42 -22.39 -7.14
N GLY A 398 -2.47 -23.23 -6.72
CA GLY A 398 -1.64 -24.01 -7.66
C GLY A 398 -0.61 -23.21 -8.46
N TRP A 399 -0.15 -22.07 -7.95
CA TRP A 399 0.95 -21.28 -8.50
C TRP A 399 2.10 -21.20 -7.47
N ASP A 400 3.28 -20.81 -7.93
CA ASP A 400 4.53 -20.79 -7.16
C ASP A 400 4.61 -19.66 -6.12
N ARG A 401 3.66 -18.71 -6.14
CA ARG A 401 3.60 -17.51 -5.28
C ARG A 401 4.74 -16.52 -5.54
N VAL A 402 5.38 -16.63 -6.71
CA VAL A 402 6.46 -15.76 -7.13
C VAL A 402 5.89 -14.66 -8.03
N VAL A 403 6.20 -13.41 -7.70
CA VAL A 403 5.91 -12.26 -8.56
C VAL A 403 7.23 -11.80 -9.13
N ASP A 404 7.50 -12.22 -10.37
CA ASP A 404 8.70 -11.91 -11.13
C ASP A 404 8.32 -11.34 -12.52
N VAL A 405 9.31 -11.19 -13.39
CA VAL A 405 9.13 -10.68 -14.76
C VAL A 405 8.18 -11.58 -15.55
N ARG A 406 8.36 -12.91 -15.49
CA ARG A 406 7.52 -13.91 -16.18
C ARG A 406 6.06 -13.80 -15.75
N TYR A 407 5.82 -13.70 -14.44
CA TYR A 407 4.50 -13.51 -13.86
C TYR A 407 3.81 -12.27 -14.43
N VAL A 408 4.52 -11.13 -14.51
CA VAL A 408 3.96 -9.89 -15.05
C VAL A 408 3.69 -10.00 -16.55
N LEU A 409 4.64 -10.54 -17.31
CA LEU A 409 4.51 -10.68 -18.77
C LEU A 409 3.42 -11.66 -19.18
N ALA A 410 3.09 -12.63 -18.34
CA ALA A 410 1.98 -13.55 -18.55
C ALA A 410 0.60 -12.85 -18.51
N ARG A 411 0.47 -11.70 -17.82
CA ARG A 411 -0.78 -10.91 -17.71
C ARG A 411 -2.00 -11.73 -17.23
N ARG A 412 -1.76 -12.73 -16.38
CA ARG A 412 -2.79 -13.66 -15.88
C ARG A 412 -3.39 -13.25 -14.53
N SER A 413 -2.89 -12.22 -13.88
CA SER A 413 -3.45 -11.67 -12.63
C SER A 413 -3.76 -10.19 -12.79
N ASN A 414 -4.52 -9.62 -11.86
CA ASN A 414 -4.82 -8.18 -11.88
C ASN A 414 -3.56 -7.35 -11.60
N TYR A 415 -2.67 -7.81 -10.72
CA TYR A 415 -1.36 -7.17 -10.49
C TYR A 415 -0.54 -7.16 -11.78
N ALA A 416 -0.37 -8.33 -12.40
CA ALA A 416 0.41 -8.47 -13.63
C ALA A 416 -0.11 -7.54 -14.71
N ARG A 417 -1.43 -7.44 -14.89
CA ARG A 417 -2.06 -6.53 -15.86
C ARG A 417 -1.81 -5.06 -15.55
N ALA A 418 -1.93 -4.67 -14.28
CA ALA A 418 -1.76 -3.29 -13.86
C ALA A 418 -0.33 -2.79 -14.11
N VAL A 419 0.68 -3.61 -13.76
CA VAL A 419 2.08 -3.21 -13.83
C VAL A 419 2.77 -3.58 -15.15
N TYR A 420 2.11 -4.36 -16.00
CA TYR A 420 2.61 -4.78 -17.31
C TYR A 420 3.18 -3.63 -18.15
N PRO A 421 2.53 -2.46 -18.29
CA PRO A 421 3.04 -1.41 -19.16
C PRO A 421 4.44 -0.93 -18.77
N ALA A 422 4.70 -0.73 -17.48
CA ALA A 422 6.00 -0.30 -16.98
C ALA A 422 7.06 -1.41 -17.13
N VAL A 423 6.71 -2.66 -16.82
CA VAL A 423 7.65 -3.79 -16.96
C VAL A 423 7.99 -4.05 -18.42
N ARG A 424 7.00 -4.03 -19.32
CA ARG A 424 7.21 -4.15 -20.77
C ARG A 424 8.13 -3.05 -21.29
N HIS A 425 7.88 -1.80 -20.88
CA HIS A 425 8.76 -0.68 -21.21
C HIS A 425 10.19 -0.89 -20.72
N ALA A 426 10.39 -1.43 -19.51
CA ALA A 426 11.73 -1.74 -19.00
C ALA A 426 12.44 -2.81 -19.84
N VAL A 427 11.72 -3.82 -20.32
CA VAL A 427 12.27 -4.84 -21.23
C VAL A 427 12.61 -4.21 -22.59
N ASP A 428 11.70 -3.43 -23.17
CA ASP A 428 11.91 -2.77 -24.47
C ASP A 428 13.10 -1.79 -24.44
N ALA A 429 13.31 -1.12 -23.31
CA ALA A 429 14.43 -0.22 -23.08
C ALA A 429 15.74 -0.94 -22.70
N GLY A 430 15.76 -2.27 -22.65
CA GLY A 430 16.95 -3.08 -22.32
C GLY A 430 17.38 -3.01 -20.84
N LEU A 431 16.54 -2.48 -19.95
CA LEU A 431 16.80 -2.46 -18.50
C LEU A 431 16.59 -3.83 -17.88
N ILE A 432 15.58 -4.57 -18.36
CA ILE A 432 15.38 -6.00 -18.07
C ILE A 432 15.84 -6.77 -19.31
N PRO A 433 16.88 -7.60 -19.19
CA PRO A 433 17.45 -8.27 -20.34
C PRO A 433 16.64 -9.51 -20.74
N PRO A 434 16.77 -10.00 -21.98
CA PRO A 434 15.95 -11.10 -22.49
C PRO A 434 16.02 -12.40 -21.67
N GLU A 435 17.16 -12.70 -21.05
CA GLU A 435 17.34 -13.88 -20.20
C GLU A 435 16.48 -13.88 -18.93
N GLU A 436 15.98 -12.72 -18.49
CA GLU A 436 15.04 -12.61 -17.37
C GLU A 436 13.57 -12.64 -17.85
N VAL A 437 13.35 -12.67 -19.16
CA VAL A 437 12.02 -12.70 -19.81
C VAL A 437 11.62 -14.13 -20.20
N GLU A 438 12.59 -14.92 -20.64
CA GLU A 438 12.44 -16.38 -20.86
C GLU A 438 12.12 -17.08 -19.57
#